data_AF-A0A3B0UPH5-F1
#
_entry.id   AF-A0A3B0UPH5-F1
#
_cell.length_a   1.000
_cell.length_b   1.000
_cell.length_c   1.000
_cell.angle_alpha   90.00
_cell.angle_beta   90.00
_cell.angle_gamma   90.00
#
_symmetry.space_group_name_H-M   'P 1'
#
loop_
_entity.id
_entity.type
_entity.pdbx_description
1 polymer ?
#
loop_
_entity_poly.entity_id
_entity_poly.type
_entity_poly.pdbx_seq_one_letter_code
_entity_poly.pdbx_strand_id
1 'polypeptide(L)' 'MIEKTMPFVKLIEGDLTDKSSLVRAIKTAKPDEVYNLAAISHVGYSFKNPVLTAEVTGKGVLNMLEAIRL' A
#
# COMPACT_ATOMS: atom_id res chain seq x y z
N MET A 1 17.40 -8.66 -5.05
CA MET A 1 17.16 -9.87 -5.89
C MET A 1 16.18 -9.54 -7.01
N ILE A 2 15.03 -8.93 -6.71
CA ILE A 2 14.02 -8.51 -7.71
C ILE A 2 14.61 -7.55 -8.75
N GLU A 3 15.31 -6.50 -8.34
CA GLU A 3 15.87 -5.51 -9.29
C GLU A 3 16.93 -6.10 -10.25
N LYS A 4 17.57 -7.22 -9.86
CA LYS A 4 18.52 -7.92 -10.74
C LYS A 4 17.81 -8.77 -11.80
N THR A 5 16.62 -9.27 -11.49
CA THR A 5 15.84 -10.17 -12.38
C THR A 5 14.75 -9.43 -13.15
N MET A 6 14.33 -8.25 -12.70
CA MET A 6 13.28 -7.41 -13.30
C MET A 6 13.73 -5.95 -13.31
N PRO A 7 14.56 -5.54 -14.29
CA PRO A 7 15.18 -4.21 -14.31
C PRO A 7 14.18 -3.06 -14.51
N PHE A 8 12.96 -3.37 -14.96
CA PHE A 8 11.86 -2.41 -15.13
C PHE A 8 11.03 -2.20 -13.87
N VAL A 9 11.27 -2.98 -12.80
CA VAL A 9 10.59 -2.82 -11.51
C VAL A 9 11.44 -1.92 -10.61
N LYS A 10 10.79 -0.90 -10.04
CA LYS A 10 11.36 -0.06 -8.98
C LYS A 10 10.63 -0.35 -7.69
N LEU A 11 11.37 -0.70 -6.64
CA LEU A 11 10.79 -0.88 -5.32
C LEU A 11 10.72 0.47 -4.61
N ILE A 12 9.54 0.79 -4.09
CA ILE A 12 9.28 2.00 -3.31
C ILE A 12 8.61 1.56 -2.02
N GLU A 13 9.20 1.89 -0.89
CA GLU A 13 8.64 1.54 0.41
C GLU A 13 7.42 2.40 0.73
N GLY A 14 6.39 1.75 1.27
CA GLY A 14 5.16 2.40 1.70
C GLY A 14 4.34 1.47 2.60
N ASP A 15 3.69 2.05 3.59
CA ASP A 15 2.80 1.37 4.52
C ASP A 15 1.39 1.98 4.40
N LEU A 16 0.38 1.15 4.18
CA LEU A 16 -1.02 1.59 4.07
C LEU A 16 -1.54 2.32 5.32
N THR A 17 -0.89 2.13 6.46
CA THR A 17 -1.22 2.79 7.74
C THR A 17 -0.46 4.10 7.95
N ASP A 18 0.67 4.33 7.24
CA ASP A 18 1.41 5.59 7.23
C ASP A 18 1.14 6.40 5.96
N LYS A 19 0.22 7.35 6.05
CA LYS A 19 -0.11 8.28 4.95
C LYS A 19 1.09 9.01 4.39
N SER A 20 2.05 9.38 5.24
CA SER A 20 3.21 10.15 4.79
C SER A 20 4.10 9.33 3.86
N SER A 21 4.23 8.02 4.14
CA SER A 21 4.92 7.08 3.26
C SER A 21 4.23 6.94 1.92
N LEU A 22 2.90 6.82 1.89
CA LEU A 22 2.13 6.70 0.65
C LEU A 22 2.22 7.96 -0.22
N VAL A 23 2.13 9.15 0.39
CA VAL A 23 2.30 10.42 -0.33
C VAL A 23 3.70 10.51 -0.95
N ARG A 24 4.75 10.13 -0.20
CA ARG A 24 6.10 10.06 -0.76
C ARG A 24 6.18 9.05 -1.91
N ALA A 25 5.59 7.87 -1.74
CA ALA A 25 5.62 6.82 -2.75
C ALA A 25 4.93 7.24 -4.05
N ILE A 26 3.75 7.86 -3.98
CA ILE A 26 3.04 8.39 -5.16
C ILE A 26 3.82 9.50 -5.84
N LYS A 27 4.38 10.46 -5.07
CA LYS A 27 5.18 11.55 -5.63
C LYS A 27 6.44 11.06 -6.34
N THR A 28 7.06 10.00 -5.82
CA THR A 28 8.23 9.34 -6.44
C THR A 28 7.84 8.52 -7.67
N ALA A 29 6.76 7.73 -7.58
CA ALA A 29 6.33 6.83 -8.65
C ALA A 29 5.70 7.56 -9.83
N LYS A 30 4.96 8.65 -9.58
CA LYS A 30 4.12 9.38 -10.55
C LYS A 30 3.32 8.42 -11.46
N PRO A 31 2.51 7.52 -10.88
CA PRO A 31 1.87 6.47 -11.65
C PRO A 31 0.68 7.00 -12.45
N ASP A 32 0.48 6.45 -13.66
CA ASP A 32 -0.76 6.64 -14.43
C ASP A 32 -1.91 5.75 -13.89
N GLU A 33 -1.57 4.60 -13.31
CA GLU A 33 -2.51 3.63 -12.77
C GLU A 33 -2.04 3.10 -11.41
N VAL A 34 -2.99 2.88 -10.49
CA VAL A 34 -2.70 2.36 -9.14
C VAL A 34 -3.56 1.13 -8.87
N TYR A 35 -2.89 0.01 -8.59
CA TYR A 35 -3.52 -1.27 -8.22
C TYR A 35 -3.26 -1.55 -6.73
N ASN A 36 -4.24 -1.26 -5.87
CA ASN A 36 -4.11 -1.53 -4.44
C ASN A 36 -4.40 -3.01 -4.12
N LEU A 37 -3.34 -3.82 -4.08
CA LEU A 37 -3.41 -5.26 -3.75
C LEU A 37 -3.03 -5.56 -2.29
N ALA A 38 -2.69 -4.54 -1.51
CA ALA A 38 -2.25 -4.71 -0.13
C ALA A 38 -3.45 -4.93 0.80
N ALA A 39 -3.35 -5.95 1.65
CA ALA A 39 -4.37 -6.35 2.60
C ALA A 39 -3.78 -7.25 3.70
N ILE A 40 -4.57 -7.53 4.73
CA ILE A 40 -4.32 -8.70 5.58
C ILE A 40 -4.71 -9.96 4.79
N SER A 41 -3.72 -10.72 4.32
CA SER A 41 -3.93 -11.86 3.41
C SER A 41 -4.42 -13.14 4.09
N HIS A 42 -4.22 -13.28 5.41
CA HIS A 42 -4.67 -14.45 6.16
C HIS A 42 -6.05 -14.23 6.77
N VAL A 43 -7.08 -14.85 6.18
CA VAL A 43 -8.48 -14.73 6.62
C VAL A 43 -8.66 -15.10 8.10
N GLY A 44 -8.03 -16.16 8.59
CA GLY A 44 -8.14 -16.53 10.02
C GLY A 44 -7.58 -15.49 10.99
N TYR A 45 -6.64 -14.64 10.54
CA TYR A 45 -6.01 -13.63 11.37
C TYR A 45 -6.94 -12.43 11.55
N SER A 46 -7.80 -12.14 10.57
CA SER A 46 -8.71 -11.00 10.68
C SER A 46 -9.71 -11.15 11.82
N PHE A 47 -10.16 -12.37 12.11
CA PHE A 47 -11.02 -12.65 13.26
C PHE A 47 -10.31 -12.48 14.61
N LYS A 48 -8.98 -12.70 14.64
CA LYS A 48 -8.17 -12.51 15.84
C LYS A 48 -7.76 -11.04 16.03
N ASN A 49 -7.59 -10.30 14.94
CA ASN A 49 -7.18 -8.91 14.96
C ASN A 49 -8.02 -8.04 13.99
N PRO A 50 -9.30 -7.83 14.33
CA PRO A 50 -10.24 -7.11 13.46
C PRO A 50 -9.88 -5.64 13.32
N VAL A 51 -9.32 -5.02 14.37
CA VAL A 51 -8.89 -3.60 14.34
C VAL A 51 -7.76 -3.40 13.34
N LEU A 52 -6.71 -4.22 13.40
CA LEU A 52 -5.62 -4.12 12.43
C LEU A 52 -6.11 -4.40 11.00
N THR A 53 -7.03 -5.35 10.83
CA THR A 53 -7.64 -5.62 9.52
C THR A 53 -8.41 -4.43 8.98
N ALA A 54 -9.21 -3.77 9.83
CA ALA A 54 -9.94 -2.57 9.46
C ALA A 54 -9.00 -1.41 9.13
N GLU A 55 -7.91 -1.23 9.88
CA GLU A 55 -6.90 -0.20 9.62
C GLU A 55 -6.17 -0.40 8.28
N VAL A 56 -5.71 -1.61 7.99
CA VAL A 56 -4.96 -1.90 6.76
C VAL A 56 -5.89 -2.05 5.55
N THR A 57 -6.88 -2.95 5.63
CA THR A 57 -7.69 -3.35 4.46
C THR A 57 -8.89 -2.42 4.26
N GLY A 58 -9.42 -1.82 5.32
CA GLY A 58 -10.50 -0.84 5.24
C GLY A 58 -9.98 0.58 5.03
N LYS A 59 -9.35 1.15 6.06
CA LYS A 59 -8.88 2.55 6.07
C LYS A 59 -7.68 2.77 5.15
N GLY A 60 -6.82 1.78 4.95
CA GLY A 60 -5.66 1.88 4.05
C GLY A 60 -6.04 2.28 2.62
N VAL A 61 -7.20 1.86 2.12
CA VAL A 61 -7.72 2.29 0.82
C VAL A 61 -7.93 3.80 0.77
N LEU A 62 -8.52 4.38 1.83
CA LEU A 62 -8.75 5.82 1.92
C LEU A 62 -7.43 6.59 2.00
N ASN A 63 -6.45 6.07 2.75
CA ASN A 63 -5.11 6.67 2.82
C ASN A 63 -4.44 6.68 1.43
N MET A 64 -4.60 5.62 0.65
CA MET A 64 -4.06 5.54 -0.70
C MET A 64 -4.73 6.54 -1.65
N LEU A 65 -6.06 6.62 -1.64
CA LEU A 65 -6.83 7.56 -2.46
C LEU A 65 -6.47 9.01 -2.13
N GLU A 66 -6.28 9.34 -0.85
CA GLU A 66 -5.87 10.67 -0.44
C GLU A 66 -4.44 11.00 -0.91
N ALA A 67 -3.52 10.03 -0.90
CA ALA A 67 -2.18 10.23 -1.42
C ALA A 67 -2.16 10.41 -2.96
N ILE A 68 -3.10 9.81 -3.70
CA ILE A 68 -3.27 10.05 -5.14
C ILE A 68 -3.82 11.46 -5.42
N ARG A 69 -4.69 11.96 -4.53
CA ARG A 69 -5.31 13.29 -4.65
C ARG A 69 -4.32 14.44 -4.47
N LEU A 70 -3.22 14.22 -3.75
CA LEU A 70 -2.23 15.22 -3.31
C LEU A 70 -1.01 15.31 -4.23
#